data_AF-V4PWE7-F1
#
_entry.id   AF-V4PWE7-F1
#
_cell.length_a   1.000
_cell.length_b   1.000
_cell.length_c   1.000
_cell.angle_alpha   90.00
_cell.angle_beta   90.00
_cell.angle_gamma   90.00
#
_symmetry.space_group_name_H-M   'P 1'
#
loop_
_entity.id
_entity.type
_entity.pdbx_description
1 polymer ?
#
loop_
_entity_poly.entity_id
_entity_poly.type
_entity_poly.pdbx_seq_one_letter_code
_entity_poly.pdbx_strand_id
1 'polypeptide(L)'
;MSLSSTLIFLATRILPDSRKMWGDAMLEEFKFIDSGRESFEFALGCLWAATKERVKPMNIVVKIGRWSVGGVTAAYGIFHLCGFAHAISMALGKTGSFYNTLVAHQHLEAAESYRAASPMLALYLLAMGLSNLTAAICLVRWRPRTFTFACLGVFVTSMMFTAASLWDNWDTLVGWRLADRGWQFIPLGLLVGAAYVFWLLGSRNKSQGIAA
;
A
#
# COMPACT_ATOMS: atom_id res chain seq x y z
N MET A 1 20.19 -43.84 6.94
CA MET A 1 19.22 -42.84 7.47
C MET A 1 17.94 -42.98 6.67
N SER A 2 16.78 -43.18 7.30
CA SER A 2 15.51 -43.30 6.56
C SER A 2 15.04 -41.93 6.05
N LEU A 3 14.12 -41.92 5.09
CA LEU A 3 13.51 -40.68 4.59
C LEU A 3 12.78 -39.94 5.73
N SER A 4 12.02 -40.66 6.55
CA SER A 4 11.31 -40.10 7.71
C SER A 4 12.26 -39.43 8.70
N SER A 5 13.42 -40.05 9.00
CA SER A 5 14.45 -39.44 9.85
C SER A 5 15.06 -38.18 9.25
N THR A 6 15.20 -38.12 7.91
CA THR A 6 15.65 -36.89 7.23
C THR A 6 14.62 -35.78 7.35
N LEU A 7 13.33 -36.10 7.15
CA LEU A 7 12.24 -35.12 7.23
C LEU A 7 12.07 -34.55 8.64
N ILE A 8 12.12 -35.39 9.68
CA ILE A 8 11.99 -34.91 11.06
C ILE A 8 13.17 -34.03 11.46
N PHE A 9 14.39 -34.39 11.04
CA PHE A 9 15.58 -33.56 11.27
C PHE A 9 15.53 -32.23 10.50
N LEU A 10 14.97 -32.24 9.30
CA LEU A 10 14.74 -31.01 8.56
C LEU A 10 13.68 -30.13 9.25
N ALA A 11 12.58 -30.73 9.74
CA ALA A 11 11.53 -30.02 10.45
C ALA A 11 12.08 -29.29 11.69
N THR A 12 12.92 -29.97 12.48
CA THR A 12 13.51 -29.39 13.69
C THR A 12 14.49 -28.25 13.38
N ARG A 13 15.23 -28.35 12.27
CA ARG A 13 16.12 -27.29 11.79
C ARG A 13 15.40 -26.06 11.23
N ILE A 14 14.20 -26.25 10.67
CA ILE A 14 13.40 -25.14 10.11
C ILE A 14 12.68 -24.34 11.21
N LEU A 15 12.40 -24.97 12.36
CA LEU A 15 11.73 -24.29 13.47
C LEU A 15 12.51 -23.06 13.94
N PRO A 16 11.82 -21.96 14.29
CA PRO A 16 12.47 -20.81 14.91
C PRO A 16 13.05 -21.18 16.28
N ASP A 17 14.08 -20.47 16.72
CA ASP A 17 14.77 -20.76 18.00
C ASP A 17 13.82 -20.79 19.21
N SER A 18 12.77 -19.97 19.21
CA SER A 18 11.74 -19.94 20.25
C SER A 18 10.88 -21.21 20.33
N ARG A 19 11.01 -22.13 19.37
CA ARG A 19 10.25 -23.39 19.26
C ARG A 19 11.14 -24.63 19.33
N LYS A 20 12.40 -24.51 19.77
CA LYS A 20 13.32 -25.67 19.91
C LYS A 20 12.74 -26.82 20.72
N MET A 21 12.12 -26.52 21.87
CA MET A 21 11.43 -27.51 22.71
C MET A 21 10.36 -28.30 21.95
N TRP A 22 9.72 -27.69 20.95
CA TRP A 22 8.76 -28.37 20.09
C TRP A 22 9.44 -29.34 19.12
N GLY A 23 10.59 -28.95 18.56
CA GLY A 23 11.43 -29.84 17.77
C GLY A 23 11.96 -31.02 18.59
N ASP A 24 12.39 -30.78 19.83
CA ASP A 24 12.85 -31.84 20.73
C ASP A 24 11.71 -32.83 21.03
N ALA A 25 10.50 -32.35 21.32
CA ALA A 25 9.32 -33.19 21.50
C ALA A 25 8.97 -34.00 20.24
N MET A 26 9.02 -33.39 19.06
CA MET A 26 8.81 -34.09 17.78
C MET A 26 9.83 -35.22 17.57
N LEU A 27 11.10 -35.01 17.95
CA LEU A 27 12.14 -36.04 17.87
C LEU A 27 11.91 -37.16 18.87
N GLU A 28 11.49 -36.85 20.10
CA GLU A 28 11.16 -37.88 21.10
C GLU A 28 9.96 -38.71 20.67
N GLU A 29 8.86 -38.08 20.23
CA GLU A 29 7.67 -38.80 19.73
C GLU A 29 8.00 -39.70 18.52
N PHE A 30 8.83 -39.21 17.60
CA PHE A 30 9.25 -39.97 16.42
C PHE A 30 9.95 -41.29 16.78
N LYS A 31 10.66 -41.37 17.92
CA LYS A 31 11.36 -42.59 18.36
C LYS A 31 10.40 -43.73 18.75
N PHE A 32 9.16 -43.42 19.08
CA PHE A 32 8.15 -44.40 19.50
C PHE A 32 7.29 -44.92 18.34
N ILE A 33 7.57 -44.50 17.09
CA ILE A 33 6.80 -44.91 15.90
C ILE A 33 7.57 -46.01 15.15
N ASP A 34 7.16 -47.26 15.36
CA ASP A 34 7.83 -48.44 14.78
C ASP A 34 7.47 -48.66 13.29
N SER A 35 6.29 -48.21 12.86
CA SER A 35 5.80 -48.40 11.49
C SER A 35 6.44 -47.41 10.52
N GLY A 36 7.06 -47.94 9.45
CA GLY A 36 7.71 -47.12 8.43
C GLY A 36 6.76 -46.11 7.77
N ARG A 37 5.50 -46.49 7.53
CA ARG A 37 4.49 -45.59 6.95
C ARG A 37 4.06 -44.50 7.93
N GLU A 38 3.74 -44.87 9.17
CA GLU A 38 3.32 -43.91 10.19
C GLU A 38 4.44 -42.91 10.52
N SER A 39 5.69 -43.38 10.57
CA SER A 39 6.85 -42.52 10.80
C SER A 39 7.00 -41.47 9.69
N PHE A 40 6.71 -41.85 8.44
CA PHE A 40 6.76 -40.95 7.29
C PHE A 40 5.64 -39.91 7.33
N GLU A 41 4.41 -40.35 7.57
CA GLU A 41 3.24 -39.45 7.68
C GLU A 41 3.41 -38.46 8.84
N PHE A 42 3.91 -38.92 9.99
CA PHE A 42 4.26 -38.07 11.14
C PHE A 42 5.33 -37.05 10.77
N ALA A 43 6.46 -37.50 10.21
CA ALA A 43 7.57 -36.61 9.86
C ALA A 43 7.16 -35.55 8.80
N LEU A 44 6.29 -35.91 7.86
CA LEU A 44 5.72 -34.98 6.89
C LEU A 44 4.81 -33.93 7.57
N GLY A 45 3.97 -34.37 8.52
CA GLY A 45 3.15 -33.47 9.35
C GLY A 45 3.99 -32.48 10.15
N CYS A 46 5.06 -32.95 10.79
CA CYS A 46 6.02 -32.12 11.51
C CYS A 46 6.71 -31.10 10.58
N LEU A 47 7.17 -31.53 9.40
CA LEU A 47 7.81 -30.63 8.42
C LEU A 47 6.84 -29.54 7.94
N TRP A 48 5.60 -29.91 7.66
CA TRP A 48 4.55 -28.96 7.28
C TRP A 48 4.27 -27.94 8.39
N ALA A 49 4.10 -28.41 9.64
CA ALA A 49 3.87 -27.55 10.80
C ALA A 49 5.05 -26.61 11.06
N ALA A 50 6.28 -27.11 10.99
CA ALA A 50 7.50 -26.33 11.14
C ALA A 50 7.62 -25.23 10.07
N THR A 51 7.31 -25.57 8.81
CA THR A 51 7.31 -24.61 7.70
C THR A 51 6.27 -23.51 7.93
N LYS A 52 5.06 -23.86 8.39
CA LYS A 52 4.03 -22.87 8.73
C LYS A 52 4.44 -21.94 9.87
N GLU A 53 5.01 -22.47 10.96
CA GLU A 53 5.48 -21.63 12.08
C GLU A 53 6.68 -20.76 11.67
N ARG A 54 7.57 -21.23 10.79
CA ARG A 54 8.70 -20.44 10.29
C ARG A 54 8.26 -19.19 9.53
N VAL A 55 7.18 -19.28 8.75
CA VAL A 55 6.66 -18.17 7.93
C VAL A 55 5.77 -17.22 8.77
N LYS A 56 5.25 -17.66 9.92
CA LYS A 56 4.31 -16.88 10.75
C LYS A 56 4.86 -15.52 11.21
N PRO A 57 6.11 -15.37 11.73
CA PRO A 57 6.66 -14.06 12.06
C PRO A 57 6.73 -13.13 10.84
N MET A 58 7.16 -13.64 9.69
CA MET A 58 7.22 -12.86 8.45
C MET A 58 5.82 -12.40 8.02
N ASN A 59 4.82 -13.27 8.11
CA ASN A 59 3.42 -12.90 7.84
C ASN A 59 2.91 -11.81 8.79
N ILE A 60 3.30 -11.84 10.07
CA ILE A 60 2.95 -10.78 11.03
C ILE A 60 3.60 -9.46 10.63
N VAL A 61 4.92 -9.46 10.34
CA VAL A 61 5.64 -8.26 9.91
C VAL A 61 5.03 -7.67 8.63
N VAL A 62 4.72 -8.52 7.64
CA VAL A 62 4.08 -8.09 6.39
C VAL A 62 2.68 -7.50 6.66
N LYS A 63 1.89 -8.11 7.55
CA LYS A 63 0.58 -7.56 7.94
C LYS A 63 0.73 -6.20 8.62
N ILE A 64 1.64 -6.07 9.58
CA ILE A 64 1.92 -4.79 10.26
C ILE A 64 2.30 -3.73 9.22
N GLY A 65 3.26 -4.03 8.34
CA GLY A 65 3.68 -3.11 7.28
C GLY A 65 2.53 -2.66 6.39
N ARG A 66 1.65 -3.59 5.97
CA ARG A 66 0.45 -3.26 5.17
C ARG A 66 -0.52 -2.36 5.93
N TRP A 67 -0.76 -2.63 7.21
CA TRP A 67 -1.61 -1.80 8.06
C TRP A 67 -1.02 -0.42 8.29
N SER A 68 0.29 -0.31 8.53
CA SER A 68 0.97 0.98 8.70
C SER A 68 0.91 1.83 7.43
N VAL A 69 1.32 1.28 6.28
CA VAL A 69 1.26 2.01 5.00
C VAL A 69 -0.18 2.31 4.62
N GLY A 70 -1.11 1.37 4.83
CA GLY A 70 -2.53 1.56 4.61
C GLY A 70 -3.11 2.68 5.48
N GLY A 71 -2.73 2.75 6.76
CA GLY A 71 -3.16 3.79 7.68
C GLY A 71 -2.68 5.18 7.26
N VAL A 72 -1.40 5.32 6.90
CA VAL A 72 -0.85 6.59 6.38
C VAL A 72 -1.58 6.99 5.09
N THR A 73 -1.77 6.04 4.16
CA THR A 73 -2.48 6.29 2.89
C THR A 73 -3.93 6.74 3.14
N ALA A 74 -4.61 6.12 4.11
CA ALA A 74 -5.96 6.50 4.49
C ALA A 74 -6.02 7.90 5.09
N ALA A 75 -5.05 8.27 5.94
CA ALA A 75 -4.94 9.62 6.50
C ALA A 75 -4.78 10.68 5.40
N TYR A 76 -3.97 10.42 4.39
CA TYR A 76 -3.91 11.27 3.20
C TYR A 76 -5.26 11.33 2.47
N GLY A 77 -5.95 10.20 2.30
CA GLY A 77 -7.29 10.19 1.69
C GLY A 77 -8.28 11.08 2.44
N ILE A 78 -8.32 10.96 3.77
CA ILE A 78 -9.18 11.79 4.64
C ILE A 78 -8.80 13.28 4.51
N PHE A 79 -7.51 13.61 4.56
CA PHE A 79 -7.04 14.98 4.40
C PHE A 79 -7.54 15.61 3.10
N HIS A 80 -7.46 14.89 1.98
CA HIS A 80 -7.98 15.37 0.69
C HIS A 80 -9.51 15.54 0.73
N LEU A 81 -10.26 14.64 1.36
CA LEU A 81 -11.71 14.78 1.50
C LEU A 81 -12.12 15.97 2.39
N CYS A 82 -11.35 16.28 3.43
CA CYS A 82 -11.54 17.50 4.21
C CYS A 82 -11.30 18.74 3.33
N GLY A 83 -10.23 18.73 2.52
CA GLY A 83 -9.98 19.78 1.53
C GLY A 83 -11.10 19.91 0.50
N PHE A 84 -11.67 18.80 0.03
CA PHE A 84 -12.83 18.78 -0.85
C PHE A 84 -14.03 19.48 -0.21
N ALA A 85 -14.38 19.11 1.03
CA ALA A 85 -15.47 19.75 1.76
C ALA A 85 -15.24 21.27 1.89
N HIS A 86 -13.99 21.69 2.12
CA HIS A 86 -13.62 23.10 2.13
C HIS A 86 -13.81 23.76 0.76
N ALA A 87 -13.33 23.15 -0.32
CA ALA A 87 -13.47 23.66 -1.68
C ALA A 87 -14.94 23.80 -2.13
N ILE A 88 -15.79 22.83 -1.76
CA ILE A 88 -17.25 22.94 -1.96
C ILE A 88 -17.83 24.09 -1.17
N SER A 89 -17.43 24.26 0.09
CA SER A 89 -17.91 25.37 0.92
C SER A 89 -17.59 26.74 0.30
N MET A 90 -16.42 26.85 -0.36
CA MET A 90 -16.03 28.05 -1.10
C MET A 90 -16.82 28.25 -2.38
N ALA A 91 -17.08 27.18 -3.14
CA ALA A 91 -17.93 27.23 -4.31
C ALA A 91 -19.35 27.70 -3.96
N LEU A 92 -19.84 27.38 -2.77
CA LEU A 92 -21.11 27.86 -2.20
C LEU A 92 -21.03 29.27 -1.60
N GLY A 93 -19.92 29.98 -1.78
CA GLY A 93 -19.76 31.38 -1.40
C GLY A 93 -19.17 31.64 -0.01
N LYS A 94 -18.79 30.61 0.76
CA LYS A 94 -18.04 30.85 2.02
C LYS A 94 -16.60 31.24 1.72
N THR A 95 -16.07 32.24 2.41
CA THR A 95 -14.65 32.60 2.26
C THR A 95 -13.78 31.78 3.21
N GLY A 96 -12.72 31.17 2.68
CA GLY A 96 -11.73 30.43 3.46
C GLY A 96 -10.65 31.33 4.06
N SER A 97 -9.91 30.84 5.05
CA SER A 97 -8.80 31.57 5.70
C SER A 97 -7.73 32.01 4.69
N PHE A 98 -7.39 31.15 3.73
CA PHE A 98 -6.43 31.48 2.68
C PHE A 98 -6.91 32.61 1.76
N TYR A 99 -8.18 32.57 1.33
CA TYR A 99 -8.79 33.65 0.56
C TYR A 99 -8.75 34.97 1.33
N ASN A 100 -9.14 34.95 2.61
CA ASN A 100 -9.10 36.15 3.45
C ASN A 100 -7.67 36.68 3.63
N THR A 101 -6.68 35.79 3.70
CA THR A 101 -5.25 36.16 3.76
C THR A 101 -4.80 36.85 2.47
N LEU A 102 -5.18 36.34 1.30
CA LEU A 102 -4.87 36.97 0.01
C LEU A 102 -5.49 38.37 -0.10
N VAL A 103 -6.75 38.52 0.31
CA VAL A 103 -7.43 39.81 0.34
C VAL A 103 -6.74 40.78 1.31
N ALA A 104 -6.37 40.32 2.52
CA ALA A 104 -5.68 41.14 3.51
C ALA A 104 -4.31 41.64 3.02
N HIS A 105 -3.61 40.87 2.19
CA HIS A 105 -2.34 41.23 1.57
C HIS A 105 -2.50 41.90 0.20
N GLN A 106 -3.71 42.37 -0.15
CA GLN A 106 -4.01 43.09 -1.40
C GLN A 106 -3.77 42.29 -2.69
N HIS A 107 -3.79 40.95 -2.62
CA HIS A 107 -3.68 40.07 -3.78
C HIS A 107 -5.08 39.69 -4.33
N LEU A 108 -5.85 40.70 -4.75
CA LEU A 108 -7.26 40.53 -5.15
C LEU A 108 -7.44 39.59 -6.36
N GLU A 109 -6.62 39.77 -7.40
CA GLU A 109 -6.68 38.94 -8.62
C GLU A 109 -6.38 37.45 -8.32
N ALA A 110 -5.42 37.19 -7.41
CA ALA A 110 -5.12 35.83 -6.97
C ALA A 110 -6.25 35.23 -6.13
N ALA A 111 -6.92 36.04 -5.30
CA ALA A 111 -8.06 35.61 -4.50
C ALA A 111 -9.26 35.23 -5.37
N GLU A 112 -9.56 36.04 -6.40
CA GLU A 112 -10.61 35.77 -7.38
C GLU A 112 -10.30 34.52 -8.23
N SER A 113 -9.06 34.41 -8.72
CA SER A 113 -8.60 33.22 -9.44
C SER A 113 -8.72 31.94 -8.60
N TYR A 114 -8.33 32.02 -7.33
CA TYR A 114 -8.46 30.90 -6.38
C TYR A 114 -9.93 30.50 -6.18
N ARG A 115 -10.84 31.48 -6.06
CA ARG A 115 -12.27 31.23 -5.94
C ARG A 115 -12.86 30.63 -7.22
N ALA A 116 -12.47 31.13 -8.39
CA ALA A 116 -12.92 30.62 -9.68
C ALA A 116 -12.45 29.16 -9.91
N ALA A 117 -11.25 28.81 -9.43
CA ALA A 117 -10.71 27.46 -9.52
C ALA A 117 -11.33 26.46 -8.52
N SER A 118 -12.15 26.92 -7.56
CA SER A 118 -12.64 26.08 -6.46
C SER A 118 -13.45 24.84 -6.89
N PRO A 119 -14.28 24.85 -7.95
CA PRO A 119 -14.99 23.65 -8.40
C PRO A 119 -14.06 22.57 -8.94
N MET A 120 -13.06 22.98 -9.74
CA MET A 120 -12.06 22.07 -10.30
C MET A 120 -11.17 21.50 -9.19
N LEU A 121 -10.76 22.35 -8.24
CA LEU A 121 -10.04 21.93 -7.04
C LEU A 121 -10.85 20.93 -6.22
N ALA A 122 -12.16 21.13 -6.07
CA ALA A 122 -13.04 20.20 -5.36
C ALA A 122 -13.05 18.82 -6.06
N LEU A 123 -13.27 18.76 -7.37
CA LEU A 123 -13.26 17.50 -8.12
C LEU A 123 -11.93 16.76 -7.99
N TYR A 124 -10.82 17.50 -8.09
CA TYR A 124 -9.47 16.95 -7.89
C TYR A 124 -9.31 16.34 -6.49
N LEU A 125 -9.65 17.10 -5.44
CA LEU A 125 -9.51 16.65 -4.05
C LEU A 125 -10.42 15.46 -3.73
N LEU A 126 -11.63 15.41 -4.32
CA LEU A 126 -12.53 14.27 -4.20
C LEU A 126 -11.92 13.01 -4.83
N ALA A 127 -11.44 13.11 -6.07
CA ALA A 127 -10.82 11.98 -6.78
C ALA A 127 -9.58 11.46 -6.04
N MET A 128 -8.71 12.36 -5.58
CA MET A 128 -7.54 12.02 -4.77
C MET A 128 -7.92 11.34 -3.45
N GLY A 129 -8.92 11.88 -2.75
CA GLY A 129 -9.40 11.35 -1.48
C GLY A 129 -9.96 9.93 -1.62
N LEU A 130 -10.89 9.73 -2.57
CA LEU A 130 -11.51 8.43 -2.83
C LEU A 130 -10.49 7.39 -3.29
N SER A 131 -9.54 7.79 -4.15
CA SER A 131 -8.54 6.88 -4.66
C SER A 131 -7.53 6.46 -3.60
N ASN A 132 -7.06 7.37 -2.74
CA ASN A 132 -6.21 7.03 -1.60
C ASN A 132 -6.92 6.11 -0.59
N LEU A 133 -8.20 6.36 -0.29
CA LEU A 133 -8.97 5.45 0.57
C LEU A 133 -9.14 4.06 -0.05
N THR A 134 -9.42 4.01 -1.36
CA THR A 134 -9.51 2.73 -2.09
C THR A 134 -8.18 1.99 -2.07
N ALA A 135 -7.06 2.69 -2.30
CA ALA A 135 -5.72 2.13 -2.23
C ALA A 135 -5.43 1.57 -0.82
N ALA A 136 -5.73 2.33 0.23
CA ALA A 136 -5.56 1.90 1.62
C ALA A 136 -6.34 0.61 1.94
N ILE A 137 -7.64 0.58 1.60
CA ILE A 137 -8.50 -0.60 1.82
C ILE A 137 -7.98 -1.80 1.05
N CYS A 138 -7.58 -1.61 -0.21
CA CYS A 138 -7.08 -2.68 -1.06
C CYS A 138 -5.71 -3.20 -0.59
N LEU A 139 -4.85 -2.34 -0.07
CA LEU A 139 -3.55 -2.74 0.47
C LEU A 139 -3.72 -3.60 1.72
N VAL A 140 -4.58 -3.18 2.66
CA VAL A 140 -4.90 -3.93 3.89
C VAL A 140 -5.54 -5.28 3.57
N ARG A 141 -6.50 -5.31 2.62
CA ARG A 141 -7.16 -6.55 2.16
C ARG A 141 -6.33 -7.38 1.17
N TRP A 142 -5.12 -6.95 0.85
CA TRP A 142 -4.22 -7.57 -0.13
C TRP A 142 -4.89 -7.86 -1.48
N ARG A 143 -5.46 -6.82 -2.09
CA ARG A 143 -6.01 -6.82 -3.46
C ARG A 143 -5.07 -6.03 -4.39
N PRO A 144 -3.90 -6.59 -4.76
CA PRO A 144 -2.84 -5.83 -5.44
C PRO A 144 -3.26 -5.23 -6.78
N ARG A 145 -4.17 -5.89 -7.52
CA ARG A 145 -4.73 -5.35 -8.78
C ARG A 145 -5.48 -4.06 -8.56
N THR A 146 -6.50 -4.09 -7.69
CA THR A 146 -7.32 -2.92 -7.38
C THR A 146 -6.49 -1.82 -6.72
N PHE A 147 -5.54 -2.19 -5.86
CA PHE A 147 -4.56 -1.25 -5.30
C PHE A 147 -3.77 -0.53 -6.41
N THR A 148 -3.25 -1.26 -7.40
CA THR A 148 -2.49 -0.67 -8.52
C THR A 148 -3.35 0.29 -9.34
N PHE A 149 -4.58 -0.10 -9.68
CA PHE A 149 -5.50 0.79 -10.41
C PHE A 149 -5.86 2.04 -9.62
N ALA A 150 -6.04 1.94 -8.29
CA ALA A 150 -6.25 3.10 -7.44
C ALA A 150 -5.03 4.03 -7.48
N CYS A 151 -3.82 3.52 -7.25
CA CYS A 151 -2.58 4.31 -7.34
C CYS A 151 -2.41 4.98 -8.72
N LEU A 152 -2.72 4.25 -9.81
CA LEU A 152 -2.69 4.81 -11.17
C LEU A 152 -3.71 5.94 -11.34
N GLY A 153 -4.92 5.78 -10.80
CA GLY A 153 -5.93 6.83 -10.80
C GLY A 153 -5.45 8.10 -10.10
N VAL A 154 -4.81 7.98 -8.92
CA VAL A 154 -4.19 9.12 -8.21
C VAL A 154 -3.16 9.80 -9.11
N PHE A 155 -2.26 9.02 -9.70
CA PHE A 155 -1.16 9.52 -10.52
C PHE A 155 -1.66 10.25 -11.77
N VAL A 156 -2.58 9.63 -12.54
CA VAL A 156 -3.15 10.23 -13.75
C VAL A 156 -3.91 11.52 -13.43
N THR A 157 -4.72 11.51 -12.37
CA THR A 157 -5.48 12.70 -11.95
C THR A 157 -4.55 13.85 -11.58
N SER A 158 -3.46 13.55 -10.85
CA SER A 158 -2.44 14.54 -10.48
C SER A 158 -1.69 15.09 -11.69
N MET A 159 -1.35 14.22 -12.66
CA MET A 159 -0.71 14.64 -13.91
C MET A 159 -1.61 15.53 -14.74
N MET A 160 -2.89 15.18 -14.90
CA MET A 160 -3.86 15.98 -15.67
C MET A 160 -4.06 17.36 -15.05
N PHE A 161 -4.25 17.44 -13.73
CA PHE A 161 -4.43 18.71 -13.05
C PHE A 161 -3.18 19.61 -13.17
N THR A 162 -2.00 18.99 -13.09
CA THR A 162 -0.73 19.72 -13.23
C THR A 162 -0.53 20.20 -14.66
N ALA A 163 -0.80 19.37 -15.66
CA ALA A 163 -0.72 19.73 -17.06
C ALA A 163 -1.69 20.89 -17.39
N ALA A 164 -2.93 20.84 -16.90
CA ALA A 164 -3.88 21.94 -17.04
C ALA A 164 -3.35 23.24 -16.39
N SER A 165 -2.83 23.15 -15.16
CA SER A 165 -2.27 24.31 -14.46
C SER A 165 -1.06 24.94 -15.16
N LEU A 166 -0.26 24.12 -15.86
CA LEU A 166 0.90 24.54 -16.63
C LEU A 166 0.47 25.13 -17.98
N TRP A 167 -0.57 24.58 -18.60
CA TRP A 167 -1.13 25.07 -19.86
C TRP A 167 -1.65 26.50 -19.73
N ASP A 168 -2.43 26.78 -18.68
CA ASP A 168 -3.02 28.11 -18.46
C ASP A 168 -1.98 29.18 -18.07
N ASN A 169 -0.79 28.77 -17.64
CA ASN A 169 0.26 29.67 -17.15
C ASN A 169 1.60 29.45 -17.88
N TRP A 170 1.55 28.97 -19.12
CA TRP A 170 2.74 28.54 -19.86
C TRP A 170 3.80 29.66 -19.96
N ASP A 171 3.37 30.89 -20.23
CA ASP A 171 4.27 32.03 -20.44
C ASP A 171 4.99 32.52 -19.15
N THR A 172 4.50 32.14 -17.96
CA THR A 172 5.09 32.55 -16.67
C THR A 172 5.94 31.46 -15.99
N LEU A 173 5.98 30.23 -16.52
CA LEU A 173 6.45 29.05 -15.77
C LEU A 173 7.67 28.30 -16.33
N VAL A 174 8.13 28.61 -17.55
CA VAL A 174 8.99 27.69 -18.34
C VAL A 174 10.43 27.50 -17.83
N GLY A 175 11.00 28.38 -16.98
CA GLY A 175 12.44 28.31 -16.68
C GLY A 175 12.88 27.37 -15.54
N TRP A 176 12.21 27.43 -14.38
CA TRP A 176 12.76 26.89 -13.11
C TRP A 176 11.76 26.10 -12.25
N ARG A 177 10.44 26.20 -12.52
CA ARG A 177 9.40 25.63 -11.65
C ARG A 177 8.97 24.19 -11.98
N LEU A 178 9.42 23.63 -13.11
CA LEU A 178 9.16 22.22 -13.46
C LEU A 178 9.92 21.25 -12.55
N ALA A 179 11.14 21.57 -12.13
CA ALA A 179 11.88 20.77 -11.15
C ALA A 179 11.21 20.84 -9.76
N ASP A 180 10.84 22.05 -9.33
CA ASP A 180 10.16 22.31 -8.05
C ASP A 180 8.73 21.76 -7.97
N ARG A 181 8.06 21.51 -9.10
CA ARG A 181 6.76 20.83 -9.14
C ARG A 181 6.87 19.37 -9.53
N GLY A 182 7.95 18.94 -10.16
CA GLY A 182 8.16 17.56 -10.60
C GLY A 182 8.37 16.59 -9.44
N TRP A 183 9.05 17.05 -8.38
CA TRP A 183 9.40 16.20 -7.24
C TRP A 183 8.18 15.62 -6.51
N GLN A 184 7.04 16.32 -6.53
CA GLN A 184 5.79 15.82 -5.90
C GLN A 184 5.23 14.56 -6.60
N PHE A 185 5.62 14.31 -7.86
CA PHE A 185 5.22 13.10 -8.59
C PHE A 185 6.17 11.94 -8.42
N ILE A 186 7.39 12.16 -7.93
CA ILE A 186 8.36 11.07 -7.71
C ILE A 186 7.81 10.05 -6.70
N PRO A 187 7.31 10.45 -5.51
CA PRO A 187 6.70 9.50 -4.58
C PRO A 187 5.51 8.75 -5.17
N LEU A 188 4.66 9.42 -5.96
CA LEU A 188 3.51 8.80 -6.62
C LEU A 188 3.93 7.80 -7.70
N GLY A 189 4.91 8.15 -8.53
CA GLY A 189 5.46 7.27 -9.55
C GLY A 189 6.13 6.04 -8.93
N LEU A 190 6.90 6.23 -7.86
CA LEU A 190 7.48 5.12 -7.08
C LEU A 190 6.40 4.22 -6.47
N LEU A 191 5.32 4.80 -5.93
CA LEU A 191 4.20 4.05 -5.38
C LEU A 191 3.48 3.23 -6.46
N VAL A 192 3.22 3.79 -7.63
CA VAL A 192 2.63 3.07 -8.78
C VAL A 192 3.56 1.95 -9.24
N GLY A 193 4.87 2.22 -9.35
CA GLY A 193 5.86 1.20 -9.70
C GLY A 193 5.88 0.05 -8.70
N ALA A 194 5.89 0.35 -7.40
CA ALA A 194 5.81 -0.66 -6.34
C ALA A 194 4.50 -1.45 -6.40
N ALA A 195 3.37 -0.78 -6.62
CA ALA A 195 2.07 -1.42 -6.78
C ALA A 195 2.05 -2.40 -7.96
N TYR A 196 2.61 -1.99 -9.10
CA TYR A 196 2.73 -2.84 -10.29
C TYR A 196 3.60 -4.08 -10.03
N VAL A 197 4.74 -3.91 -9.36
CA VAL A 197 5.59 -5.06 -8.94
C VAL A 197 4.81 -6.01 -8.04
N PHE A 198 4.05 -5.51 -7.05
CA PHE A 198 3.20 -6.36 -6.20
C PHE A 198 2.11 -7.09 -6.98
N TRP A 199 1.51 -6.46 -7.99
CA TRP A 199 0.59 -7.14 -8.89
C TRP A 199 1.29 -8.27 -9.63
N LEU A 200 2.44 -8.05 -10.26
CA LEU A 200 3.18 -9.09 -10.99
C LEU A 200 3.51 -10.29 -10.08
N LEU A 201 4.00 -10.02 -8.86
CA LEU A 201 4.28 -11.06 -7.87
C LEU A 201 3.00 -11.82 -7.46
N GLY A 202 1.90 -11.10 -7.22
CA GLY A 202 0.61 -11.71 -6.88
C GLY A 202 0.01 -12.55 -8.01
N SER A 203 0.27 -12.21 -9.28
CA SER A 203 -0.20 -13.01 -10.41
C SER A 203 0.56 -14.33 -10.58
N ARG A 204 1.86 -14.35 -10.28
CA ARG A 204 2.69 -15.57 -10.37
C ARG A 204 2.26 -16.66 -9.40
N ASN A 205 1.88 -16.29 -8.17
CA ASN A 205 1.41 -17.26 -7.18
C ASN A 205 0.11 -17.96 -7.61
N LYS A 206 -0.80 -17.25 -8.30
CA LYS A 206 -2.05 -17.85 -8.82
C LYS A 206 -1.79 -18.86 -9.94
N SER A 207 -0.83 -18.60 -10.83
CA SER A 207 -0.49 -19.55 -11.90
C SER A 207 0.18 -20.83 -11.39
N GLN A 208 0.79 -20.80 -10.21
CA GLN A 208 1.49 -21.95 -9.62
C GLN A 208 0.60 -22.83 -8.72
N GLY A 209 -0.69 -22.51 -8.58
CA GLY A 209 -1.61 -23.29 -7.73
C GLY A 209 -1.30 -23.21 -6.22
N ILE A 210 -0.36 -22.35 -5.81
CA ILE A 210 -0.05 -22.10 -4.40
C ILE A 210 -1.10 -21.12 -3.88
N ALA A 211 -2.26 -21.66 -3.49
CA ALA A 211 -3.26 -20.91 -2.75
C ALA A 211 -2.66 -20.52 -1.37
N ALA A 212 -2.53 -19.22 -1.14
CA ALA A 212 -2.12 -18.64 0.15
C ALA A 212 -3.27 -18.64 1.15
#